data_AF-A0A8X7BV82-F1
#
_entry.id   AF-A0A8X7BV82-F1
#
_cell.length_a   1.000
_cell.length_b   1.000
_cell.length_c   1.000
_cell.angle_alpha   90.00
_cell.angle_beta   90.00
_cell.angle_gamma   90.00
#
_symmetry.space_group_name_H-M   'P 1'
#
loop_
_entity.id
_entity.type
_entity.pdbx_description
1 polymer ?
#
loop_
_entity_poly.entity_id
_entity_poly.type
_entity_poly.pdbx_seq_one_letter_code
_entity_poly.pdbx_strand_id
1 'polypeptide(L)'
;MSLFLVVSVIVIASAAADDNCDVSKYITCMEPIHNVTFGHQNGLFQDSNDLATSCPIIKTGIKCIKDFATECGTDMIAENFHEQFERPAEFLTKICDSDSPLRTEYLKASPCLQEHSDDLEVCSTKVQEFLAMLDDADTNEKEMTMTCMYEMMLRACLLSTGAEKCQLETASFIRKALLYSPSLGMQTCSKE
;
A
#
# COMPACT_ATOMS: atom_id res chain seq x y z
N MET A 1 73.62 -6.11 24.01
CA MET A 1 72.74 -7.29 23.97
C MET A 1 71.32 -6.78 24.07
N SER A 2 70.66 -6.71 22.92
CA SER A 2 69.35 -6.10 22.68
C SER A 2 68.24 -6.96 23.27
N LEU A 3 67.15 -6.35 23.75
CA LEU A 3 65.78 -6.86 23.53
C LEU A 3 64.77 -5.77 23.93
N PHE A 4 64.31 -4.99 22.95
CA PHE A 4 63.09 -4.17 23.10
C PHE A 4 61.90 -5.06 22.69
N LEU A 5 61.05 -5.41 23.65
CA LEU A 5 59.78 -6.10 23.41
C LEU A 5 58.78 -5.09 22.86
N VAL A 6 58.52 -5.15 21.55
CA VAL A 6 57.47 -4.39 20.89
C VAL A 6 56.16 -5.17 21.05
N VAL A 7 55.30 -4.72 21.96
CA VAL A 7 53.94 -5.26 22.11
C VAL A 7 53.06 -4.61 21.04
N SER A 8 52.86 -5.32 19.93
CA SER A 8 51.93 -4.90 18.88
C SER A 8 50.49 -5.04 19.38
N VAL A 9 49.82 -3.92 19.62
CA VAL A 9 48.38 -3.87 19.85
C VAL A 9 47.70 -4.20 18.52
N ILE A 10 47.15 -5.41 18.41
CA ILE A 10 46.27 -5.78 17.30
C ILE A 10 44.90 -5.16 17.60
N VAL A 11 44.62 -4.01 16.98
CA VAL A 11 43.28 -3.45 16.94
C VAL A 11 42.47 -4.32 15.97
N ILE A 12 41.69 -5.25 16.52
CA ILE A 12 40.67 -5.96 15.75
C ILE A 12 39.56 -4.93 15.48
N ALA A 13 39.61 -4.28 14.31
CA ALA A 13 38.46 -3.58 13.79
C ALA A 13 37.41 -4.65 13.49
N SER A 14 36.42 -4.81 14.38
CA SER A 14 35.18 -5.48 14.02
C SER A 14 34.58 -4.66 12.89
N ALA A 15 34.69 -5.15 11.65
CA ALA A 15 33.80 -4.72 10.59
C ALA A 15 32.40 -5.03 11.11
N ALA A 16 31.67 -4.01 11.56
CA ALA A 16 30.23 -4.11 11.65
C ALA A 16 29.80 -4.46 10.23
N ALA A 17 29.33 -5.69 10.03
CA ALA A 17 28.60 -6.01 8.83
C ALA A 17 27.45 -5.01 8.81
N ASP A 18 27.41 -4.16 7.79
CA ASP A 18 26.25 -3.31 7.53
C ASP A 18 25.10 -4.30 7.31
N ASP A 19 24.20 -4.43 8.29
CA ASP A 19 23.07 -5.34 8.19
C ASP A 19 22.08 -4.71 7.21
N ASN A 20 22.31 -4.97 5.93
CA ASN A 20 21.49 -4.50 4.82
C ASN A 20 20.02 -4.96 4.91
N CYS A 21 19.68 -5.81 5.89
CA CYS A 21 18.37 -6.35 6.14
C CYS A 21 17.70 -5.78 7.40
N ASP A 22 18.06 -4.56 7.78
CA ASP A 22 17.33 -3.78 8.77
C ASP A 22 16.00 -3.22 8.20
N VAL A 23 14.92 -3.32 8.98
CA VAL A 23 13.57 -2.83 8.62
C VAL A 23 13.57 -1.32 8.32
N SER A 24 14.50 -0.54 8.89
CA SER A 24 14.67 0.88 8.59
C SER A 24 14.99 1.15 7.11
N LYS A 25 15.64 0.23 6.41
CA LYS A 25 15.87 0.35 4.96
C LYS A 25 14.58 0.21 4.18
N TYR A 26 13.71 -0.73 4.55
CA TYR A 26 12.35 -0.83 4.00
C TYR A 26 11.55 0.45 4.25
N ILE A 27 11.58 0.98 5.49
CA ILE A 27 10.90 2.24 5.84
C ILE A 27 11.40 3.39 4.96
N THR A 28 12.72 3.50 4.76
CA THR A 28 13.34 4.52 3.89
C THR A 28 12.89 4.40 2.43
N CYS A 29 12.65 3.18 1.93
CA CYS A 29 12.08 2.98 0.60
C CYS A 29 10.60 3.40 0.52
N MET A 30 9.82 3.15 1.58
CA MET A 30 8.36 3.32 1.60
C MET A 30 7.92 4.75 1.90
N GLU A 31 8.65 5.47 2.76
CA GLU A 31 8.29 6.82 3.19
C GLU A 31 8.09 7.81 2.02
N PRO A 32 8.95 7.86 0.98
CA PRO A 32 8.71 8.72 -0.17
C PRO A 32 7.43 8.36 -0.93
N ILE A 33 7.11 7.07 -1.06
CA ILE A 33 5.86 6.62 -1.70
C ILE A 33 4.68 7.13 -0.89
N HIS A 34 4.67 6.88 0.42
CA HIS A 34 3.61 7.30 1.32
C HIS A 34 3.38 8.82 1.24
N ASN A 35 4.45 9.61 1.23
CA ASN A 35 4.35 11.07 1.20
C ASN A 35 3.72 11.58 -0.09
N VAL A 36 4.00 10.97 -1.24
CA VAL A 36 3.42 11.40 -2.53
C VAL A 36 2.04 10.79 -2.82
N THR A 37 1.64 9.72 -2.13
CA THR A 37 0.32 9.08 -2.33
C THR A 37 -0.70 9.45 -1.26
N PHE A 38 -0.30 9.61 0.00
CA PHE A 38 -1.21 9.85 1.12
C PHE A 38 -0.85 11.12 1.91
N GLY A 39 0.43 11.53 1.92
CA GLY A 39 0.87 12.77 2.56
C GLY A 39 0.71 14.04 1.71
N HIS A 40 0.29 13.91 0.45
CA HIS A 40 0.09 15.02 -0.48
C HIS A 40 -1.31 15.62 -0.34
N GLN A 41 -1.48 16.91 -0.67
CA GLN A 41 -2.78 17.62 -0.57
C GLN A 41 -3.92 16.90 -1.32
N ASN A 42 -3.59 16.31 -2.47
CA ASN A 42 -4.57 15.61 -3.32
C ASN A 42 -4.66 14.10 -3.01
N GLY A 43 -3.86 13.60 -2.05
CA GLY A 43 -3.76 12.18 -1.73
C GLY A 43 -3.59 11.30 -2.96
N LEU A 44 -4.38 10.21 -3.03
CA LEU A 44 -4.43 9.27 -4.15
C LEU A 44 -5.29 9.78 -5.33
N PHE A 45 -5.71 11.04 -5.36
CA PHE A 45 -6.52 11.64 -6.43
C PHE A 45 -5.72 12.71 -7.20
N GLN A 46 -4.53 12.32 -7.65
CA GLN A 46 -3.60 13.18 -8.38
C GLN A 46 -4.08 13.45 -9.81
N ASP A 47 -3.86 14.67 -10.29
CA ASP A 47 -4.04 15.01 -11.70
C ASP A 47 -2.82 14.58 -12.54
N SER A 48 -2.83 14.88 -13.84
CA SER A 48 -1.72 14.47 -14.71
C SER A 48 -0.39 15.16 -14.36
N ASN A 49 -0.42 16.39 -13.86
CA ASN A 49 0.76 17.15 -13.47
C ASN A 49 1.33 16.65 -12.14
N ASP A 50 0.45 16.36 -11.18
CA ASP A 50 0.80 15.71 -9.93
C ASP A 50 1.46 14.35 -10.20
N LEU A 51 0.85 13.51 -11.04
CA LEU A 51 1.43 12.21 -11.41
C LEU A 51 2.80 12.36 -12.09
N ALA A 52 3.02 13.39 -12.91
CA ALA A 52 4.33 13.61 -13.54
C ALA A 52 5.43 13.85 -12.50
N THR A 53 5.08 14.42 -11.34
CA THR A 53 5.99 14.68 -10.23
C THR A 53 6.12 13.47 -9.30
N SER A 54 5.01 12.79 -9.00
CA SER A 54 4.95 11.67 -8.05
C SER A 54 5.47 10.36 -8.63
N CYS A 55 5.25 10.09 -9.91
CA CYS A 55 5.57 8.80 -10.50
C CYS A 55 7.07 8.43 -10.52
N PRO A 56 8.02 9.35 -10.74
CA PRO A 56 9.44 9.04 -10.57
C PRO A 56 9.79 8.59 -9.14
N ILE A 57 9.16 9.19 -8.12
CA ILE A 57 9.36 8.87 -6.70
C ILE A 57 8.77 7.48 -6.41
N ILE A 58 7.53 7.24 -6.84
CA ILE A 58 6.84 5.95 -6.71
C ILE A 58 7.65 4.82 -7.36
N LYS A 59 8.10 5.00 -8.61
CA LYS A 59 8.88 3.99 -9.34
C LYS A 59 10.20 3.66 -8.64
N THR A 60 10.89 4.69 -8.14
CA THR A 60 12.13 4.53 -7.37
C THR A 60 11.89 3.77 -6.07
N GLY A 61 10.87 4.14 -5.30
CA GLY A 61 10.52 3.47 -4.05
C GLY A 61 10.11 2.01 -4.26
N ILE A 62 9.25 1.73 -5.26
CA ILE A 62 8.84 0.35 -5.58
C ILE A 62 10.06 -0.50 -5.96
N LYS A 63 10.99 0.05 -6.75
CA LYS A 63 12.24 -0.63 -7.06
C LYS A 63 13.09 -0.90 -5.81
N CYS A 64 13.24 0.08 -4.92
CA CYS A 64 13.96 -0.06 -3.67
C CYS A 64 13.40 -1.19 -2.80
N ILE A 65 12.07 -1.28 -2.67
CA ILE A 65 11.41 -2.34 -1.90
C ILE A 65 11.60 -3.71 -2.57
N LYS A 66 11.53 -3.80 -3.90
CA LYS A 66 11.80 -5.06 -4.62
C LYS A 66 13.25 -5.52 -4.47
N ASP A 67 14.20 -4.60 -4.50
CA ASP A 67 15.61 -4.91 -4.28
C ASP A 67 15.82 -5.40 -2.83
N PHE A 68 15.20 -4.74 -1.84
CA PHE A 68 15.20 -5.18 -0.44
C PHE A 68 14.58 -6.57 -0.27
N ALA A 69 13.42 -6.83 -0.88
CA ALA A 69 12.77 -8.14 -0.83
C ALA A 69 13.65 -9.24 -1.45
N THR A 70 14.40 -8.92 -2.50
CA THR A 70 15.34 -9.84 -3.17
C THR A 70 16.55 -10.15 -2.28
N GLU A 71 17.05 -9.15 -1.55
CA GLU A 71 18.24 -9.28 -0.68
C GLU A 71 17.90 -9.94 0.66
N CYS A 72 16.77 -9.57 1.26
CA CYS A 72 16.44 -9.82 2.67
C CYS A 72 15.23 -10.72 2.91
N GLY A 73 14.53 -11.09 1.84
CA GLY A 73 13.30 -11.88 1.90
C GLY A 73 12.04 -11.05 2.03
N THR A 74 10.94 -11.60 1.54
CA THR A 74 9.61 -10.97 1.52
C THR A 74 8.96 -10.88 2.89
N ASP A 75 9.28 -11.83 3.77
CA ASP A 75 8.67 -11.97 5.10
C ASP A 75 9.07 -10.83 6.05
N MET A 76 10.20 -10.17 5.75
CA MET A 76 10.64 -8.94 6.44
C MET A 76 9.73 -7.74 6.16
N ILE A 77 8.90 -7.82 5.12
CA ILE A 77 8.02 -6.73 4.66
C ILE A 77 6.58 -7.04 5.06
N ALA A 78 6.08 -8.24 4.72
CA ALA A 78 4.72 -8.66 4.99
C ALA A 78 4.57 -10.18 4.92
N GLU A 79 3.66 -10.74 5.74
CA GLU A 79 3.31 -12.17 5.71
C GLU A 79 2.82 -12.62 4.32
N ASN A 80 2.06 -11.76 3.64
CA ASN A 80 1.64 -11.98 2.26
C ASN A 80 2.10 -10.82 1.38
N PHE A 81 3.39 -10.80 1.07
CA PHE A 81 4.03 -9.75 0.27
C PHE A 81 3.37 -9.51 -1.09
N HIS A 82 2.89 -10.57 -1.75
CA HIS A 82 2.19 -10.43 -3.03
C HIS A 82 0.91 -9.58 -2.89
N GLU A 83 0.07 -9.93 -1.92
CA GLU A 83 -1.20 -9.24 -1.67
C GLU A 83 -1.01 -7.84 -1.06
N GLN A 84 -0.09 -7.72 -0.09
CA GLN A 84 0.08 -6.52 0.71
C GLN A 84 0.97 -5.47 0.03
N PHE A 85 1.88 -5.88 -0.85
CA PHE A 85 2.80 -4.97 -1.53
C PHE A 85 2.76 -5.05 -3.05
N GLU A 86 3.00 -6.23 -3.65
CA GLU A 86 3.18 -6.31 -5.11
C GLU A 86 1.93 -5.87 -5.88
N ARG A 87 0.76 -6.30 -5.42
CA ARG A 87 -0.52 -5.96 -6.04
C ARG A 87 -0.85 -4.46 -5.93
N PRO A 88 -0.78 -3.79 -4.76
CA PRO A 88 -0.89 -2.33 -4.69
C PRO A 88 0.18 -1.60 -5.53
N ALA A 89 1.42 -2.10 -5.55
CA ALA A 89 2.51 -1.54 -6.34
C ALA A 89 2.23 -1.65 -7.85
N GLU A 90 1.52 -2.69 -8.30
CA GLU A 90 1.09 -2.84 -9.69
C GLU A 90 0.10 -1.74 -10.09
N PHE A 91 -0.86 -1.41 -9.23
CA PHE A 91 -1.78 -0.28 -9.46
C PHE A 91 -1.02 1.02 -9.65
N LEU A 92 -0.13 1.34 -8.71
CA LEU A 92 0.70 2.54 -8.76
C LEU A 92 1.57 2.57 -10.03
N THR A 93 2.17 1.44 -10.41
CA THR A 93 2.95 1.32 -11.64
C THR A 93 2.08 1.59 -12.88
N LYS A 94 0.87 1.05 -12.92
CA LYS A 94 -0.06 1.20 -14.05
C LYS A 94 -0.63 2.60 -14.18
N ILE A 95 -0.91 3.33 -13.09
CA ILE A 95 -1.32 4.74 -13.19
C ILE A 95 -0.13 5.64 -13.57
N CYS A 96 1.09 5.21 -13.25
CA CYS A 96 2.34 5.89 -13.59
C CYS A 96 2.92 5.55 -14.96
N ASP A 97 2.26 4.68 -15.72
CA ASP A 97 2.56 4.39 -17.11
C ASP A 97 1.66 5.24 -18.01
N SER A 98 2.26 6.05 -18.89
CA SER A 98 1.53 6.94 -19.81
C SER A 98 0.66 6.17 -20.79
N ASP A 99 1.07 4.95 -21.13
CA ASP A 99 0.45 4.13 -22.18
C ASP A 99 -0.62 3.18 -21.61
N SER A 100 -0.77 3.17 -20.28
CA SER A 100 -1.71 2.32 -19.58
C SER A 100 -3.14 2.83 -19.70
N PRO A 101 -4.11 1.98 -20.10
CA PRO A 101 -5.53 2.32 -20.06
C PRO A 101 -5.99 2.71 -18.64
N LEU A 102 -5.39 2.10 -17.61
CA LEU A 102 -5.75 2.38 -16.23
C LEU A 102 -5.40 3.82 -15.82
N ARG A 103 -4.32 4.39 -16.36
CA ARG A 103 -4.00 5.82 -16.15
C ARG A 103 -5.08 6.71 -16.72
N THR A 104 -5.56 6.40 -17.93
CA THR A 104 -6.61 7.19 -18.58
C THR A 104 -7.91 7.16 -17.78
N GLU A 105 -8.32 5.98 -17.31
CA GLU A 105 -9.50 5.83 -16.46
C GLU A 105 -9.34 6.53 -15.11
N TYR A 106 -8.16 6.41 -14.50
CA TYR A 106 -7.82 7.08 -13.24
C TYR A 106 -7.91 8.61 -13.38
N LEU A 107 -7.27 9.20 -14.39
CA LEU A 107 -7.29 10.66 -14.63
C LEU A 107 -8.68 11.19 -14.99
N LYS A 108 -9.54 10.35 -15.56
CA LYS A 108 -10.95 10.70 -15.82
C LYS A 108 -11.77 10.71 -14.53
N ALA A 109 -11.52 9.76 -13.63
CA ALA A 109 -12.26 9.61 -12.38
C ALA A 109 -11.76 10.53 -11.26
N SER A 110 -10.45 10.80 -11.21
CA SER A 110 -9.81 11.46 -10.06
C SER A 110 -10.37 12.84 -9.72
N PRO A 111 -10.74 13.74 -10.65
CA PRO A 111 -11.24 15.06 -10.28
C PRO A 111 -12.54 15.00 -9.47
N CYS A 112 -13.48 14.15 -9.88
CA CYS A 112 -14.74 14.00 -9.15
C CYS A 112 -14.55 13.24 -7.83
N LEU A 113 -13.70 12.20 -7.81
CA LEU A 113 -13.39 11.49 -6.57
C LEU A 113 -12.70 12.38 -5.54
N GLN A 114 -11.87 13.32 -6.01
CA GLN A 114 -11.26 14.34 -5.16
C GLN A 114 -12.30 15.30 -4.58
N GLU A 115 -13.23 15.80 -5.42
CA GLU A 115 -14.32 16.68 -4.97
C GLU A 115 -15.20 16.01 -3.89
N HIS A 116 -15.35 14.68 -3.99
CA HIS A 116 -16.17 13.87 -3.09
C HIS A 116 -15.34 12.97 -2.16
N SER A 117 -14.11 13.36 -1.82
CA SER A 117 -13.24 12.56 -0.94
C SER A 117 -13.89 12.26 0.41
N ASP A 118 -14.59 13.25 0.98
CA ASP A 118 -15.24 13.13 2.29
C ASP A 118 -16.42 12.13 2.24
N ASP A 119 -17.17 12.11 1.13
CA ASP A 119 -18.25 11.12 0.92
C ASP A 119 -17.69 9.69 0.84
N LEU A 120 -16.48 9.53 0.27
CA LEU A 120 -15.80 8.24 0.18
C LEU A 120 -15.19 7.83 1.53
N GLU A 121 -14.65 8.77 2.31
CA GLU A 121 -14.08 8.51 3.64
C GLU A 121 -15.12 7.92 4.59
N VAL A 122 -16.36 8.41 4.53
CA VAL A 122 -17.52 7.90 5.28
C VAL A 122 -17.75 6.40 5.07
N CYS A 123 -17.35 5.84 3.91
CA CYS A 123 -17.46 4.40 3.69
C CYS A 123 -16.62 3.60 4.68
N SER A 124 -15.43 4.06 5.05
CA SER A 124 -14.61 3.38 6.05
C SER A 124 -15.20 3.50 7.46
N THR A 125 -15.65 4.70 7.83
CA THR A 125 -16.25 4.99 9.15
C THR A 125 -17.52 4.19 9.39
N LYS A 126 -18.45 4.17 8.41
CA LYS A 126 -19.71 3.41 8.53
C LYS A 126 -19.49 1.92 8.73
N VAL A 127 -18.48 1.37 8.07
CA VAL A 127 -18.15 -0.04 8.20
C VAL A 127 -17.54 -0.31 9.58
N GLN A 128 -16.64 0.56 10.05
CA GLN A 128 -16.08 0.45 11.41
C GLN A 128 -17.16 0.53 12.50
N GLU A 129 -18.10 1.48 12.39
CA GLU A 129 -19.23 1.62 13.31
C GLU A 129 -20.13 0.38 13.30
N PHE A 130 -20.46 -0.14 12.11
CA PHE A 130 -21.26 -1.35 11.98
C PHE A 130 -20.56 -2.56 12.61
N LEU A 131 -19.24 -2.70 12.41
CA LEU A 131 -18.50 -3.80 13.03
C LEU A 131 -18.42 -3.66 14.56
N ALA A 132 -18.25 -2.44 15.08
CA ALA A 132 -18.23 -2.19 16.52
C ALA A 132 -19.56 -2.55 17.22
N MET A 133 -20.68 -2.50 16.51
CA MET A 133 -21.97 -2.97 17.03
C MET A 133 -22.08 -4.50 17.12
N LEU A 134 -21.20 -5.24 16.45
CA LEU A 134 -21.17 -6.71 16.47
C LEU A 134 -20.17 -7.25 17.52
N ASP A 135 -19.56 -6.35 18.30
CA ASP A 135 -18.44 -6.63 19.19
C ASP A 135 -18.90 -7.31 20.50
N ASP A 136 -18.90 -8.63 20.42
CA ASP A 136 -18.98 -9.64 21.48
C ASP A 136 -18.25 -10.88 20.90
N ALA A 137 -16.99 -10.73 20.49
CA ALA A 137 -16.28 -11.72 19.67
C ALA A 137 -15.22 -12.49 20.45
N ASP A 138 -15.42 -13.81 20.60
CA ASP A 138 -14.51 -14.73 21.29
C ASP A 138 -14.15 -15.96 20.41
N THR A 139 -14.39 -15.90 19.08
CA THR A 139 -14.13 -17.02 18.15
C THR A 139 -13.57 -16.59 16.79
N ASN A 140 -12.67 -17.42 16.25
CA ASN A 140 -11.96 -17.24 14.96
C ASN A 140 -12.92 -17.22 13.73
N GLU A 141 -14.04 -17.95 13.79
CA GLU A 141 -15.06 -17.99 12.72
C GLU A 141 -15.80 -16.64 12.58
N LYS A 142 -16.05 -15.98 13.71
CA LYS A 142 -16.67 -14.65 13.74
C LYS A 142 -15.71 -13.58 13.22
N GLU A 143 -14.41 -13.68 13.53
CA GLU A 143 -13.37 -12.78 12.99
C GLU A 143 -13.30 -12.84 11.44
N MET A 144 -13.34 -14.06 10.88
CA MET A 144 -13.37 -14.25 9.43
C MET A 144 -14.63 -13.66 8.79
N THR A 145 -15.80 -13.93 9.39
CA THR A 145 -17.09 -13.38 8.94
C THR A 145 -17.09 -11.86 8.97
N MET A 146 -16.57 -11.27 10.04
CA MET A 146 -16.48 -9.82 10.22
C MET A 146 -15.56 -9.18 9.18
N THR A 147 -14.41 -9.79 8.91
CA THR A 147 -13.47 -9.34 7.87
C THR A 147 -14.12 -9.38 6.49
N CYS A 148 -14.91 -10.44 6.21
CA CYS A 148 -15.63 -10.56 4.95
C CYS A 148 -16.71 -9.49 4.78
N MET A 149 -17.52 -9.28 5.83
CA MET A 149 -18.55 -8.24 5.85
C MET A 149 -17.95 -6.84 5.67
N TYR A 150 -16.82 -6.56 6.33
CA TYR A 150 -16.08 -5.31 6.20
C TYR A 150 -15.76 -5.01 4.72
N GLU A 151 -15.08 -5.95 4.06
CA GLU A 151 -14.70 -5.82 2.65
C GLU A 151 -15.91 -5.63 1.75
N MET A 152 -16.95 -6.45 1.91
CA MET A 152 -18.15 -6.36 1.07
C MET A 152 -18.85 -5.01 1.23
N MET A 153 -19.03 -4.55 2.47
CA MET A 153 -19.70 -3.28 2.75
C MET A 153 -18.87 -2.09 2.27
N LEU A 154 -17.55 -2.11 2.49
CA LEU A 154 -16.65 -1.05 2.02
C LEU A 154 -16.69 -0.95 0.49
N ARG A 155 -16.53 -2.08 -0.21
CA ARG A 155 -16.58 -2.13 -1.68
C ARG A 155 -17.94 -1.66 -2.20
N ALA A 156 -19.04 -2.14 -1.62
CA ALA A 156 -20.39 -1.72 -2.02
C ALA A 156 -20.59 -0.21 -1.85
N CYS A 157 -20.16 0.35 -0.71
CA CYS A 157 -20.25 1.79 -0.44
C CYS A 157 -19.40 2.62 -1.41
N LEU A 158 -18.16 2.22 -1.68
CA LEU A 158 -17.29 2.94 -2.62
C LEU A 158 -17.88 2.92 -4.04
N LEU A 159 -18.41 1.78 -4.47
CA LEU A 159 -19.04 1.64 -5.79
C LEU A 159 -20.33 2.47 -5.91
N SER A 160 -21.21 2.42 -4.91
CA SER A 160 -22.46 3.19 -4.91
C SER A 160 -22.17 4.68 -4.87
N THR A 161 -21.28 5.11 -3.99
CA THR A 161 -20.87 6.53 -3.86
C THR A 161 -20.25 7.03 -5.16
N GLY A 162 -19.34 6.26 -5.76
CA GLY A 162 -18.76 6.60 -7.06
C GLY A 162 -19.80 6.71 -8.17
N ALA A 163 -20.80 5.84 -8.20
CA ALA A 163 -21.88 5.91 -9.19
C ALA A 163 -22.79 7.12 -8.97
N GLU A 164 -23.21 7.34 -7.72
CA GLU A 164 -24.16 8.39 -7.34
C GLU A 164 -23.57 9.79 -7.45
N LYS A 165 -22.30 9.97 -7.05
CA LYS A 165 -21.61 11.27 -7.07
C LYS A 165 -20.89 11.53 -8.39
N CYS A 166 -20.28 10.49 -8.99
CA CYS A 166 -19.30 10.63 -10.07
C CYS A 166 -19.61 9.85 -11.35
N GLN A 167 -20.82 9.30 -11.50
CA GLN A 167 -21.28 8.51 -12.66
C GLN A 167 -20.81 7.05 -12.68
N LEU A 168 -21.50 6.25 -13.49
CA LEU A 168 -21.32 4.80 -13.55
C LEU A 168 -19.91 4.38 -14.01
N GLU A 169 -19.28 5.16 -14.89
CA GLU A 169 -17.91 4.94 -15.34
C GLU A 169 -16.91 5.04 -14.18
N THR A 170 -17.14 5.96 -13.24
CA THR A 170 -16.30 6.09 -12.04
C THR A 170 -16.45 4.88 -11.13
N ALA A 171 -17.67 4.37 -10.94
CA ALA A 171 -17.87 3.10 -10.23
C ALA A 171 -17.17 1.91 -10.92
N SER A 172 -17.15 1.88 -12.27
CA SER A 172 -16.40 0.87 -13.03
C SER A 172 -14.89 0.97 -12.77
N PHE A 173 -14.35 2.19 -12.75
CA PHE A 173 -12.96 2.44 -12.39
C PHE A 173 -12.67 2.00 -10.95
N ILE A 174 -13.48 2.40 -9.97
CA ILE A 174 -13.33 1.99 -8.56
C ILE A 174 -13.32 0.46 -8.46
N ARG A 175 -14.23 -0.24 -9.16
CA ARG A 175 -14.26 -1.71 -9.17
C ARG A 175 -12.94 -2.31 -9.63
N LYS A 176 -12.33 -1.74 -10.67
CA LYS A 176 -11.01 -2.17 -11.17
C LYS A 176 -9.91 -1.84 -10.18
N ALA A 177 -9.92 -0.66 -9.57
CA ALA A 177 -8.94 -0.24 -8.56
C ALA A 177 -8.96 -1.17 -7.33
N LEU A 178 -10.15 -1.60 -6.89
CA LEU A 178 -10.35 -2.55 -5.78
C LEU A 178 -9.84 -3.97 -6.05
N LEU A 179 -9.47 -4.29 -7.30
CA LEU A 179 -8.74 -5.54 -7.60
C LEU A 179 -7.28 -5.47 -7.16
N TYR A 180 -6.76 -4.26 -6.93
CA TYR A 180 -5.38 -4.02 -6.50
C TYR A 180 -5.26 -3.67 -5.02
N SER A 181 -6.39 -3.52 -4.30
CA SER A 181 -6.34 -3.34 -2.85
C SER A 181 -5.87 -4.65 -2.19
N PRO A 182 -5.08 -4.59 -1.11
CA PRO A 182 -4.83 -5.78 -0.29
C PRO A 182 -6.18 -6.32 0.16
N SER A 183 -6.52 -7.55 -0.22
CA SER A 183 -7.81 -8.14 0.14
C SER A 183 -7.58 -9.43 0.92
N LEU A 184 -7.04 -9.29 2.13
CA LEU A 184 -7.00 -10.39 3.09
C LEU A 184 -8.42 -10.95 3.29
N GLY A 185 -9.44 -10.07 3.29
CA GLY A 185 -10.84 -10.44 3.46
C GLY A 185 -11.50 -11.18 2.29
N MET A 186 -11.15 -10.91 1.02
CA MET A 186 -11.76 -11.66 -0.09
C MET A 186 -11.21 -13.08 -0.24
N GLN A 187 -9.93 -13.29 0.08
CA GLN A 187 -9.38 -14.65 0.14
C GLN A 187 -10.01 -15.47 1.26
N THR A 188 -10.33 -14.85 2.39
CA THR A 188 -11.06 -15.52 3.48
C THR A 188 -12.54 -15.73 3.15
N CYS A 189 -13.23 -14.78 2.49
CA CYS A 189 -14.61 -14.95 2.01
C CYS A 189 -14.79 -16.12 1.01
N SER A 190 -13.74 -16.49 0.28
CA SER A 190 -13.80 -17.49 -0.80
C SER A 190 -13.38 -18.89 -0.36
N LYS A 191 -13.02 -19.10 0.91
CA LYS A 191 -12.50 -20.38 1.43
C LYS A 191 -13.56 -21.28 2.07
N GLU A 192 -14.84 -21.00 1.86
CA GLU A 192 -15.96 -21.89 2.21
C GLU A 192 -16.41 -22.77 1.04
#